data_AF-A0A822ZX09-F1
#
_entry.id   AF-A0A822ZX09-F1
#
_cell.length_a   1.000
_cell.length_b   1.000
_cell.length_c   1.000
_cell.angle_alpha   90.00
_cell.angle_beta   90.00
_cell.angle_gamma   90.00
#
_symmetry.space_group_name_H-M   'P 1'
#
loop_
_entity.id
_entity.type
_entity.pdbx_description
1 polymer ?
#
loop_
_entity_poly.entity_id
_entity_poly.type
_entity_poly.pdbx_seq_one_letter_code
_entity_poly.pdbx_strand_id
1 'polypeptide(L)'
;MANNIVQQQVAITARPEDTPSNPFYLHPNENPSLVLVSPVLSGPHFHSWFRSMRMALLSKNKLGFVDGSISIPSKDDPTYPA
;
A
#
# COMPACT_ATOMS: atom_id res chain seq x y z
N MET A 1 0.42 28.03 -25.07
CA MET A 1 0.11 28.02 -23.62
C MET A 1 0.10 26.56 -23.20
N ALA A 2 1.16 26.12 -22.53
CA ALA A 2 1.31 24.72 -22.10
C ALA A 2 0.60 24.56 -20.75
N ASN A 3 -0.34 23.61 -20.70
CA ASN A 3 -1.17 23.35 -19.53
C ASN A 3 -0.34 22.63 -18.47
N ASN A 4 0.01 23.39 -17.45
CA ASN A 4 0.67 22.93 -16.23
C ASN A 4 -0.42 22.29 -15.34
N ILE A 5 -0.68 21.00 -15.54
CA ILE A 5 -1.50 20.22 -14.59
C ILE A 5 -0.60 19.96 -13.40
N VAL A 6 -0.79 20.83 -12.41
CA VAL A 6 -0.20 20.81 -11.09
C VAL A 6 -0.26 19.39 -10.53
N GLN A 7 0.89 18.74 -10.39
CA GLN A 7 1.02 17.73 -9.35
C GLN A 7 0.86 18.48 -8.03
N GLN A 8 -0.34 18.38 -7.44
CA GLN A 8 -0.61 18.86 -6.10
C GLN A 8 0.17 17.97 -5.11
N GLN A 9 1.42 18.35 -4.85
CA GLN A 9 2.04 18.05 -3.57
C GLN A 9 1.58 19.13 -2.59
N VAL A 10 0.46 18.89 -1.92
CA VAL A 10 0.15 19.63 -0.69
C VAL A 10 1.21 19.24 0.33
N ALA A 11 2.05 20.19 0.71
CA ALA A 11 2.94 20.09 1.86
C ALA A 11 2.08 20.09 3.12
N ILE A 12 1.54 18.93 3.49
CA ILE A 12 0.86 18.73 4.77
C ILE A 12 1.96 18.57 5.82
N THR A 13 1.88 19.33 6.90
CA THR A 13 2.73 19.22 8.09
C THR A 13 2.89 17.75 8.49
N ALA A 14 4.02 17.14 8.12
CA ALA A 14 4.20 15.70 8.22
C ALA A 14 4.38 15.31 9.69
N ARG A 15 3.34 14.76 10.30
CA ARG A 15 3.53 13.98 11.52
C ARG A 15 4.43 12.78 11.13
N PRO A 16 5.40 12.35 11.97
CA PRO A 16 6.30 11.24 11.64
C PRO A 16 5.60 9.97 11.13
N GLU A 17 4.37 9.73 11.60
CA GLU A 17 3.47 8.66 11.22
C GLU A 17 2.94 8.75 9.77
N ASP A 18 2.92 9.94 9.17
CA ASP A 18 2.45 10.17 7.80
C ASP A 18 3.59 10.06 6.77
N THR A 19 4.72 9.46 7.16
CA THR A 19 5.86 9.26 6.26
C THR A 19 5.73 7.95 5.46
N PRO A 20 6.10 7.93 4.17
CA PRO A 20 6.10 6.71 3.36
C PRO A 20 6.99 5.58 3.89
N SER A 21 7.94 5.90 4.77
CA SER A 21 8.79 4.94 5.49
C SER A 21 8.08 4.25 6.65
N ASN A 22 7.00 4.82 7.18
CA ASN A 22 6.20 4.15 8.22
C ASN A 22 5.48 2.94 7.61
N PRO A 23 5.66 1.72 8.14
CA PRO A 23 4.97 0.54 7.64
C PRO A 23 3.43 0.66 7.69
N PHE A 24 2.89 1.46 8.62
CA PHE A 24 1.44 1.67 8.78
C PHE A 24 0.87 2.82 7.93
N TYR A 25 1.71 3.47 7.11
CA TYR A 25 1.27 4.55 6.25
C TYR A 25 0.26 4.09 5.19
N LEU A 26 -0.81 4.88 5.03
CA LEU A 26 -1.77 4.73 3.96
C LEU A 26 -1.67 5.94 3.03
N HIS A 27 -1.26 5.71 1.78
CA HIS A 27 -1.15 6.79 0.81
C HIS A 27 -2.56 7.36 0.48
N PRO A 28 -2.74 8.69 0.37
CA PRO A 28 -4.05 9.29 0.09
C PRO A 28 -4.73 8.79 -1.19
N ASN A 29 -3.95 8.34 -2.18
CA ASN A 29 -4.46 7.78 -3.43
C ASN A 29 -4.75 6.26 -3.37
N GLU A 30 -4.75 5.63 -2.19
CA GLU A 30 -5.13 4.22 -2.08
C GLU A 30 -6.62 4.01 -2.40
N ASN A 31 -6.91 2.94 -3.15
CA ASN A 31 -8.27 2.59 -3.55
C ASN A 31 -8.56 1.12 -3.17
N PRO A 32 -9.45 0.85 -2.20
CA PRO A 32 -9.81 -0.50 -1.78
C PRO A 32 -10.42 -1.37 -2.89
N SER A 33 -11.01 -0.76 -3.92
CA SER A 33 -11.66 -1.45 -5.03
C SER A 33 -10.70 -1.76 -6.19
N LEU A 34 -9.41 -1.47 -6.05
CA LEU A 34 -8.43 -1.67 -7.11
C LEU A 34 -8.12 -3.17 -7.32
N VAL A 35 -8.33 -3.66 -8.55
CA VAL A 35 -7.85 -4.98 -8.96
C VAL A 35 -6.33 -4.92 -9.15
N LEU A 36 -5.58 -5.58 -8.26
CA LEU A 36 -4.11 -5.57 -8.28
C LEU A 36 -3.52 -6.42 -9.42
N VAL A 37 -4.16 -7.55 -9.76
CA VAL A 37 -3.70 -8.50 -10.77
C VAL A 37 -4.89 -9.03 -11.56
N SER A 38 -4.75 -9.06 -12.88
CA SER A 38 -5.69 -9.70 -13.82
C SER A 38 -4.93 -10.69 -14.70
N PRO A 39 -5.49 -11.87 -15.03
CA PRO A 39 -6.80 -12.39 -14.59
C PRO A 39 -6.81 -12.78 -13.10
N VAL A 40 -8.01 -12.94 -12.54
CA VAL A 40 -8.22 -13.46 -11.17
C VAL A 40 -7.60 -14.85 -11.06
N LEU A 41 -7.06 -15.20 -9.87
CA LEU A 41 -6.40 -16.47 -9.62
C LEU A 41 -7.27 -17.67 -10.05
N SER A 42 -6.70 -18.49 -10.93
CA SER A 42 -7.15 -19.84 -11.24
C SER A 42 -5.94 -20.77 -11.21
N GLY A 43 -6.18 -22.07 -10.99
CA GLY A 43 -5.13 -23.07 -10.78
C GLY A 43 -3.99 -23.05 -11.83
N PRO A 44 -4.29 -23.04 -13.15
CA PRO A 44 -3.27 -23.14 -14.19
C PRO A 44 -2.21 -22.03 -14.20
N HIS A 45 -2.51 -20.86 -13.64
CA HIS A 45 -1.62 -19.69 -13.70
C HIS A 45 -1.14 -19.22 -12.32
N PHE A 46 -1.13 -20.11 -11.32
CA PHE A 46 -0.73 -19.77 -9.96
C PHE A 46 0.64 -19.10 -9.88
N HIS A 47 1.67 -19.67 -10.53
CA HIS A 47 3.05 -19.13 -10.42
C HIS A 47 3.16 -17.71 -10.97
N SER A 48 2.63 -17.46 -12.16
CA SER A 48 2.63 -16.13 -12.78
C SER A 48 1.79 -15.14 -11.97
N TRP A 49 0.62 -15.58 -11.50
CA TRP A 49 -0.26 -14.75 -10.67
C TRP A 49 0.38 -14.40 -9.33
N PHE A 50 1.01 -15.37 -8.66
CA PHE A 50 1.70 -15.17 -7.38
C PHE A 50 2.84 -14.16 -7.53
N ARG A 51 3.65 -14.28 -8.58
CA ARG A 51 4.73 -13.32 -8.86
C ARG A 51 4.16 -11.92 -9.09
N SER A 52 3.13 -11.79 -9.92
CA SER A 52 2.49 -10.49 -10.18
C SER A 52 1.88 -9.88 -8.92
N MET A 53 1.19 -10.68 -8.10
CA MET A 53 0.56 -10.22 -6.86
C MET A 53 1.62 -9.76 -5.86
N ARG A 54 2.70 -10.54 -5.70
CA ARG A 54 3.84 -10.16 -4.84
C ARG A 54 4.44 -8.83 -5.28
N MET A 55 4.66 -8.62 -6.59
CA MET A 55 5.22 -7.36 -7.10
C MET A 55 4.27 -6.18 -6.91
N ALA A 56 2.96 -6.37 -7.14
CA ALA A 56 1.94 -5.34 -6.92
C ALA A 56 1.82 -4.94 -5.44
N LEU A 57 1.96 -5.89 -4.52
CA LEU A 57 1.98 -5.60 -3.08
C LEU A 57 3.28 -4.91 -2.66
N LEU A 58 4.43 -5.31 -3.22
CA LEU A 58 5.72 -4.68 -2.95
C LEU A 58 5.76 -3.22 -3.38
N SER A 59 5.25 -2.91 -4.59
CA SER A 59 5.24 -1.52 -5.09
C SER A 59 4.37 -0.57 -4.26
N LYS A 60 3.47 -1.14 -3.45
CA LYS A 60 2.55 -0.40 -2.56
C LYS A 60 2.93 -0.48 -1.08
N ASN A 61 4.07 -1.09 -0.74
CA ASN A 61 4.49 -1.38 0.63
C ASN A 61 3.43 -2.18 1.43
N LYS A 62 2.69 -3.07 0.76
CA LYS A 62 1.61 -3.88 1.37
C LYS A 62 1.95 -5.35 1.59
N LEU A 63 3.10 -5.83 1.09
CA LEU A 63 3.47 -7.24 1.23
C LEU A 63 3.56 -7.67 2.71
N GLY A 64 4.10 -6.80 3.56
CA GLY A 64 4.32 -7.12 4.97
C GLY A 64 3.04 -7.38 5.78
N PHE A 65 1.92 -6.79 5.35
CA PHE A 65 0.61 -7.05 5.95
C PHE A 65 0.06 -8.42 5.55
N VAL A 66 0.36 -8.87 4.32
CA VAL A 66 -0.16 -10.13 3.77
C VAL A 66 0.66 -11.32 4.25
N ASP A 67 1.98 -11.19 4.35
CA ASP A 67 2.87 -12.25 4.84
C ASP A 67 3.06 -12.26 6.37
N GLY A 68 2.53 -11.24 7.06
CA GLY A 68 2.58 -11.11 8.51
C GLY A 68 3.91 -10.58 9.08
N SER A 69 4.86 -10.17 8.24
CA SER A 69 6.10 -9.54 8.71
C SER A 69 5.86 -8.17 9.37
N ILE A 70 4.76 -7.49 9.04
CA ILE A 70 4.23 -6.35 9.80
C ILE A 70 3.19 -6.89 10.78
N SER A 71 3.55 -6.92 12.06
CA SER A 71 2.65 -7.34 13.13
C SER A 71 1.69 -6.22 13.52
N ILE A 72 0.50 -6.61 13.98
CA ILE A 72 -0.42 -5.69 14.63
C ILE A 72 0.29 -5.14 15.88
N PRO A 73 0.32 -3.81 16.08
CA PRO A 73 0.94 -3.21 17.26
C PRO A 73 0.21 -3.64 18.56
N SER A 74 0.86 -3.42 19.71
CA SER A 74 0.23 -3.69 21.01
C SER A 74 -0.95 -2.74 21.26
N LYS A 75 -1.93 -3.13 22.09
CA LYS A 75 -3.05 -2.24 22.51
C LYS A 75 -2.58 -0.96 23.20
N ASP A 76 -1.40 -0.99 23.80
CA ASP A 76 -0.79 0.16 24.47
C ASP A 76 0.01 1.06 23.52
N ASP A 77 0.13 0.68 22.24
CA ASP A 77 0.86 1.43 21.22
C ASP A 77 -0.02 2.53 20.61
N PRO A 78 0.49 3.76 20.43
CA PRO A 78 -0.23 4.85 19.77
C PRO A 78 -0.72 4.54 18.35
N THR A 79 -0.15 3.52 17.69
CA THR A 79 -0.52 3.07 16.34
C THR A 79 -1.57 1.97 16.34
N TYR A 80 -2.05 1.51 17.50
CA TYR A 80 -3.13 0.54 17.59
C TYR A 80 -4.44 1.09 17.00
N PRO A 81 -5.12 0.36 16.10
CA PRO A 81 -6.37 0.82 15.51
C PRO A 81 -7.45 1.00 16.59
N ALA A 82 -8.17 2.13 16.52
CA ALA A 82 -9.24 2.51 17.43
C ALA A 82 -10.51 1.65 17.26
#